data_AF-A0A7W1Q681-F1
#
_entry.id   AF-A0A7W1Q681-F1
#
_cell.length_a   1.000
_cell.length_b   1.000
_cell.length_c   1.000
_cell.angle_alpha   90.00
_cell.angle_beta   90.00
_cell.angle_gamma   90.00
#
_symmetry.space_group_name_H-M   'P 1'
#
loop_
_entity.id
_entity.type
_entity.pdbx_description
1 polymer ?
#
loop_
_entity_poly.entity_id
_entity_poly.type
_entity_poly.pdbx_seq_one_letter_code
_entity_poly.pdbx_strand_id
1 'polypeptide(L)' 'MTELIAAIADGWRPSAVREERDSSGTSFDIVTLEKEDGRKEFRSDHLAFHRYVEGLMEDHGLSYS' A
#
# COMPACT_ATOMS: atom_id res chain seq x y z
N MET A 1 4.08 8.30 1.47
CA MET A 1 3.76 8.31 0.01
C MET A 1 5.00 8.33 -0.85
N THR A 2 5.90 9.33 -0.71
CA THR A 2 7.14 9.42 -1.50
C THR A 2 7.98 8.14 -1.46
N GLU A 3 8.11 7.51 -0.29
CA GLU A 3 8.87 6.28 -0.13
C GLU A 3 8.23 5.06 -0.82
N LEU A 4 6.89 4.98 -0.83
CA LEU A 4 6.16 3.92 -1.54
C LEU A 4 6.39 4.05 -3.05
N ILE A 5 6.25 5.26 -3.59
CA ILE A 5 6.50 5.55 -5.01
C ILE A 5 7.95 5.24 -5.39
N ALA A 6 8.91 5.67 -4.55
CA ALA A 6 10.33 5.39 -4.77
C ALA A 6 10.64 3.89 -4.75
N ALA A 7 10.02 3.13 -3.85
CA ALA A 7 10.20 1.67 -3.81
C ALA A 7 9.64 1.00 -5.08
N ILE A 8 8.46 1.40 -5.56
CA ILE A 8 7.90 0.89 -6.82
C ILE A 8 8.82 1.22 -8.00
N ALA A 9 9.36 2.45 -8.05
CA ALA A 9 10.33 2.85 -9.07
C ALA A 9 11.66 2.06 -8.99
N ASP A 10 12.07 1.62 -7.79
CA ASP A 10 13.21 0.71 -7.56
C ASP A 10 12.90 -0.76 -7.94
N GLY A 11 11.68 -1.05 -8.44
CA GLY A 11 11.29 -2.36 -8.92
C GLY A 11 10.67 -3.27 -7.85
N TRP A 12 10.28 -2.72 -6.70
CA TRP A 12 9.44 -3.43 -5.75
C TRP A 12 8.02 -3.55 -6.31
N ARG A 13 7.36 -4.69 -6.08
CA ARG A 13 6.02 -4.97 -6.62
C ARG A 13 4.98 -5.03 -5.51
N PRO A 14 3.85 -4.35 -5.64
CA PRO A 14 2.71 -4.54 -4.75
C PRO A 14 2.28 -6.00 -4.75
N SER A 15 2.10 -6.57 -3.56
CA SER A 15 1.67 -7.96 -3.41
C SER A 15 0.43 -8.14 -2.54
N ALA A 16 0.15 -7.20 -1.64
CA ALA A 16 -1.06 -7.20 -0.83
C ALA A 16 -1.47 -5.78 -0.43
N VAL A 17 -2.77 -5.60 -0.25
CA VAL A 17 -3.37 -4.39 0.34
C VAL A 17 -4.33 -4.82 1.43
N ARG A 18 -4.27 -4.16 2.58
CA ARG A 18 -5.18 -4.40 3.72
C ARG A 18 -5.60 -3.08 4.35
N GLU A 19 -6.79 -3.08 4.93
CA GLU A 19 -7.28 -1.97 5.76
C GLU A 19 -7.12 -2.35 7.23
N GLU A 20 -6.60 -1.44 8.05
CA GLU A 20 -6.66 -1.55 9.51
C GLU A 20 -7.42 -0.38 10.09
N ARG A 21 -8.07 -0.61 11.24
CA ARG A 21 -8.74 0.43 12.00
C ARG A 21 -8.14 0.53 13.40
N ASP A 22 -7.86 1.75 13.85
CA ASP A 22 -7.43 1.96 15.23
C ASP A 22 -8.62 2.05 16.21
N SER A 23 -8.32 2.16 17.51
CA SER A 23 -9.32 2.28 18.56
C SER A 23 -10.16 3.57 18.49
N SER A 24 -9.72 4.58 17.74
CA SER A 24 -10.46 5.83 17.50
C SER A 24 -11.42 5.73 16.32
N GLY A 25 -11.36 4.61 15.57
CA GLY A 25 -12.15 4.40 14.35
C GLY A 25 -11.46 4.91 13.07
N THR A 26 -10.22 5.39 13.16
CA THR A 26 -9.47 5.87 11.99
C THR A 26 -9.03 4.68 11.14
N SER A 27 -9.28 4.75 9.84
CA SER A 27 -8.97 3.69 8.87
C SER A 27 -7.61 3.97 8.22
N PHE A 28 -6.80 2.93 8.05
CA PHE A 28 -5.47 3.00 7.49
C PHE A 28 -5.34 1.98 6.36
N ASP A 29 -4.91 2.45 5.21
CA ASP A 29 -4.48 1.58 4.13
C ASP A 29 -3.05 1.13 4.38
N ILE A 30 -2.81 -0.17 4.23
CA ILE A 30 -1.48 -0.76 4.27
C ILE A 30 -1.21 -1.47 2.96
N VAL A 31 -0.08 -1.12 2.34
CA VAL A 31 0.42 -1.75 1.12
C VAL A 31 1.67 -2.54 1.46
N THR A 32 1.65 -3.83 1.12
CA THR A 32 2.84 -4.68 1.16
C THR A 32 3.47 -4.71 -0.23
N LEU A 33 4.75 -4.40 -0.30
CA LEU A 33 5.58 -4.59 -1.47
C LEU A 33 6.54 -5.77 -1.26
N GLU A 34 6.81 -6.51 -2.33
CA GLU A 34 7.78 -7.59 -2.38
C GLU A 34 8.82 -7.35 -3.47
N LYS A 35 10.05 -7.77 -3.18
CA LYS A 35 11.16 -7.91 -4.12
C LYS A 35 11.88 -9.22 -3.77
N GLU A 36 12.75 -9.71 -4.65
CA GLU A 36 13.44 -11.01 -4.48
C GLU A 36 14.07 -11.21 -3.10
N ASP A 37 14.52 -10.12 -2.47
CA ASP A 37 15.25 -10.15 -1.20
C ASP A 37 14.41 -9.71 0.03
N GLY A 38 13.11 -9.42 -0.12
CA GLY A 38 12.31 -9.10 1.06
C GLY A 38 10.95 -8.44 0.84
N ARG A 39 10.37 -8.01 1.96
CA ARG A 39 9.05 -7.35 2.03
C ARG A 39 9.15 -5.99 2.72
N LYS A 40 8.34 -5.03 2.26
CA LYS A 40 8.16 -3.71 2.88
C LYS A 40 6.67 -3.42 3.05
N GLU A 41 6.29 -2.84 4.17
CA GLU A 41 4.92 -2.36 4.41
C GLU A 41 4.90 -0.84 4.51
N PHE A 42 3.92 -0.23 3.85
CA PHE A 42 3.66 1.21 3.89
C PHE A 42 2.23 1.42 4.38
N ARG A 43 2.07 2.20 5.45
CA ARG A 43 0.78 2.47 6.10
C ARG A 43 0.44 3.95 6.11
N SER A 44 -0.82 4.31 5.84
CA SER A 44 -1.31 5.69 6.00
C SER A 44 -2.84 5.76 6.06
N ASP A 45 -3.37 6.75 6.79
CA ASP A 45 -4.78 7.16 6.87
C ASP A 45 -5.12 8.38 5.98
N HIS A 46 -4.14 8.90 5.24
CA HIS A 46 -4.34 10.08 4.42
C HIS A 46 -5.12 9.77 3.14
N LEU A 47 -6.11 10.61 2.81
CA LEU A 47 -6.94 10.47 1.60
C LEU A 47 -6.15 10.36 0.28
N ALA A 48 -5.04 11.10 0.17
CA ALA A 48 -4.20 11.00 -1.02
C ALA A 48 -3.56 9.60 -1.14
N PHE A 49 -3.19 9.00 -0.01
CA PHE A 49 -2.63 7.65 0.03
C PHE A 49 -3.69 6.64 -0.37
N HIS A 50 -4.90 6.75 0.18
CA HIS A 50 -6.03 5.92 -0.22
C HIS A 50 -6.25 5.88 -1.73
N ARG A 51 -6.38 7.05 -2.37
CA ARG A 51 -6.56 7.16 -3.83
C ARG A 51 -5.43 6.54 -4.64
N TYR A 52 -4.20 6.64 -4.12
CA TYR A 52 -3.05 6.02 -4.75
C TYR A 52 -3.10 4.50 -4.63
N VAL A 53 -3.50 3.97 -3.48
CA VAL A 53 -3.72 2.54 -3.26
C VAL A 53 -4.82 2.00 -4.18
N GLU A 54 -5.92 2.73 -4.35
CA GLU A 54 -6.98 2.36 -5.31
C GLU A 54 -6.43 2.20 -6.73
N GLY A 55 -5.60 3.13 -7.20
CA GLY A 55 -4.93 3.01 -8.49
C GLY A 55 -3.98 1.81 -8.56
N LEU A 56 -3.19 1.57 -7.52
CA LEU A 56 -2.33 0.38 -7.44
C LEU A 56 -3.12 -0.93 -7.47
N MET A 57 -4.28 -0.96 -6.81
CA MET A 57 -5.16 -2.13 -6.82
C MET A 57 -5.68 -2.42 -8.23
N GLU A 58 -6.13 -1.39 -8.94
CA GLU A 58 -6.58 -1.51 -10.33
C GLU A 58 -5.45 -1.99 -11.26
N ASP A 59 -4.26 -1.38 -11.16
CA ASP A 59 -3.11 -1.67 -12.02
C ASP A 59 -2.54 -3.09 -11.81
N HIS A 60 -2.60 -3.59 -10.57
CA HIS A 60 -2.00 -4.87 -10.18
C HIS A 60 -3.02 -5.99 -9.94
N GLY A 61 -4.32 -5.72 -10.14
CA GLY A 61 -5.39 -6.68 -9.87
C GLY A 61 -5.46 -7.10 -8.39
N LEU A 62 -5.15 -6.17 -7.48
CA LEU A 62 -5.25 -6.39 -6.04
C LEU A 62 -6.61 -5.93 -5.51
N SER A 63 -6.94 -6.41 -4.32
CA SER A 63 -8.09 -5.96 -3.55
C SER A 63 -7.73 -5.99 -2.07
N TYR A 64 -8.48 -5.26 -1.26
CA TYR A 64 -8.39 -5.41 0.19
C TYR A 64 -8.58 -6.88 0.55
N SER A 65 -7.59 -7.40 1.27
CA SER A 65 -7.57 -8.77 1.80
C SER A 65 -8.02 -8.81 3.26
#